data_AF-A0A2R6ENK1-F1
#
_entry.id   AF-A0A2R6ENK1-F1
#
_cell.length_a   1.000
_cell.length_b   1.000
_cell.length_c   1.000
_cell.angle_alpha   90.00
_cell.angle_beta   90.00
_cell.angle_gamma   90.00
#
_symmetry.space_group_name_H-M   'P 1'
#
loop_
_entity.id
_entity.type
_entity.pdbx_description
1 polymer ?
#
loop_
_entity_poly.entity_id
_entity_poly.type
_entity_poly.pdbx_seq_one_letter_code
_entity_poly.pdbx_strand_id
1 'polypeptide(L)' 'MTADEELTARSDSDESSDDVPDDRDRPADDHRNHLTDIEDGSGCTEIWEQLSERRERNDEDDGDE' A
#
# COMPACT_ATOMS: atom_id res chain seq x y z
N MET A 1 -19.62 11.44 40.55
CA MET A 1 -18.62 10.62 39.83
C MET A 1 -19.39 9.53 39.13
N THR A 2 -19.99 9.86 37.99
CA THR A 2 -20.74 8.90 37.17
C THR A 2 -19.75 7.94 36.54
N ALA A 3 -19.84 6.67 36.94
CA ALA A 3 -19.08 5.58 36.37
C ALA A 3 -19.57 5.33 34.94
N ASP A 4 -18.60 5.34 34.03
CA ASP A 4 -18.71 5.09 32.60
C ASP A 4 -18.91 3.57 32.42
N GLU A 5 -20.16 3.11 32.52
CA GLU A 5 -20.57 1.71 32.31
C GLU A 5 -21.19 1.51 30.92
N GLU A 6 -20.46 1.82 29.84
CA GLU A 6 -20.94 1.60 28.45
C GLU A 6 -19.76 1.33 27.49
N LEU A 7 -18.90 0.34 27.80
CA LEU A 7 -17.75 -0.03 26.94
C LEU A 7 -17.72 -1.50 26.49
N THR A 8 -18.86 -2.20 26.48
CA THR A 8 -18.95 -3.53 25.86
C THR A 8 -20.31 -3.77 25.19
N ALA A 9 -20.61 -3.02 24.15
CA ALA A 9 -21.73 -3.33 23.25
C ALA A 9 -21.44 -2.85 21.82
N ARG A 10 -20.48 -3.48 21.15
CA ARG A 10 -20.39 -3.56 19.67
C ARG A 10 -19.33 -4.56 19.24
N SER A 11 -19.58 -5.82 19.61
CA SER A 11 -19.07 -6.95 18.83
C SER A 11 -19.93 -7.06 17.58
N ASP A 12 -19.76 -6.14 16.63
CA ASP A 12 -20.23 -6.36 15.26
C ASP A 12 -19.02 -6.93 14.52
N SER A 13 -19.10 -8.23 14.27
CA SER A 13 -18.27 -8.90 13.28
C SER A 13 -18.45 -8.17 11.95
N ASP A 14 -17.54 -7.24 11.65
CA ASP A 14 -17.40 -6.68 10.32
C ASP A 14 -16.75 -7.77 9.45
N GLU A 15 -17.56 -8.74 9.03
CA GLU A 15 -17.30 -9.50 7.82
C GLU A 15 -17.55 -8.57 6.63
N SER A 16 -16.78 -7.47 6.53
CA SER A 16 -16.51 -6.89 5.23
C SER A 16 -15.62 -7.90 4.52
N SER A 17 -16.27 -8.81 3.80
CA SER A 17 -15.70 -9.33 2.58
C SER A 17 -15.58 -8.14 1.63
N ASP A 18 -14.57 -7.31 1.90
CA ASP A 18 -14.17 -6.20 1.05
C ASP A 18 -13.91 -6.83 -0.31
N ASP A 19 -14.71 -6.45 -1.30
CA ASP A 19 -14.56 -6.82 -2.70
C ASP A 19 -13.29 -6.10 -3.21
N VAL A 20 -12.13 -6.54 -2.71
CA VAL A 20 -10.85 -6.02 -3.15
C VAL A 20 -10.70 -6.51 -4.58
N PRO A 21 -10.64 -5.61 -5.58
CA PRO A 21 -10.46 -6.02 -6.96
C PRO A 21 -9.22 -6.91 -7.04
N ASP A 22 -9.40 -8.14 -7.53
CA ASP A 22 -8.31 -9.10 -7.65
C ASP A 22 -7.36 -8.60 -8.73
N ASP A 23 -6.22 -8.03 -8.32
CA ASP A 23 -5.18 -7.52 -9.22
C ASP A 23 -4.62 -8.60 -10.18
N ARG A 24 -4.99 -9.88 -10.03
CA ARG A 24 -4.58 -10.97 -10.91
C ARG A 24 -5.28 -10.90 -12.27
N ASP A 25 -6.43 -10.23 -12.38
CA ASP A 25 -7.14 -10.01 -13.66
C ASP A 25 -6.56 -8.83 -14.47
N ARG A 26 -5.70 -8.00 -13.86
CA ARG A 26 -5.07 -6.86 -14.55
C ARG A 26 -3.91 -7.36 -15.43
N PRO A 27 -3.71 -6.81 -16.65
CA PRO A 27 -2.56 -7.18 -17.48
C PRO A 27 -1.26 -7.00 -16.70
N ALA A 28 -0.42 -8.03 -16.71
CA ALA A 28 0.80 -8.07 -15.91
C ALA A 28 1.84 -7.00 -16.30
N ASP A 29 1.67 -6.36 -17.46
CA ASP A 29 2.44 -5.20 -17.92
C ASP A 29 2.14 -3.94 -17.08
N ASP A 30 0.87 -3.65 -16.77
CA ASP A 30 0.48 -2.50 -15.93
C ASP A 30 1.09 -2.62 -14.52
N HIS A 31 1.05 -3.82 -13.94
CA HIS A 31 1.55 -4.08 -12.60
C HIS A 31 3.09 -4.09 -12.54
N ARG A 32 3.79 -4.29 -13.66
CA ARG A 32 5.27 -4.32 -13.69
C ARG A 32 5.88 -3.04 -14.27
N ASN A 33 5.07 -2.13 -14.81
CA ASN A 33 5.55 -0.88 -15.39
C ASN A 33 6.35 -0.03 -14.38
N HIS A 34 6.03 -0.05 -13.10
CA HIS A 34 6.81 0.66 -12.06
C HIS A 34 8.13 -0.04 -11.68
N LEU A 35 8.31 -1.28 -12.13
CA LEU A 35 9.51 -2.09 -11.91
C LEU A 35 10.41 -2.16 -13.17
N THR A 36 10.06 -1.50 -14.27
CA THR A 36 10.84 -1.57 -15.53
C THR A 36 12.23 -0.98 -15.43
N ASP A 37 12.46 -0.10 -14.45
CA ASP A 37 13.78 0.46 -14.14
C ASP A 37 14.62 -0.46 -13.22
N ILE A 38 14.05 -1.55 -12.71
CA ILE A 38 14.72 -2.47 -11.79
C ILE A 38 15.33 -3.63 -12.58
N GLU A 39 16.57 -3.99 -12.27
CA GLU A 39 17.26 -5.11 -12.90
C GLU A 39 16.61 -6.46 -12.53
N ASP A 40 16.47 -7.34 -13.53
CA ASP A 40 16.03 -8.71 -13.29
C ASP A 40 17.00 -9.43 -12.36
N GLY A 41 16.51 -9.86 -11.20
CA GLY A 41 17.33 -10.55 -10.18
C GLY A 41 17.73 -9.68 -8.99
N SER A 42 17.30 -8.42 -8.92
CA SER A 42 17.40 -7.62 -7.69
C SER A 42 16.68 -8.31 -6.52
N GLY A 43 17.34 -8.33 -5.37
CA GLY A 43 16.77 -8.86 -4.13
C GLY A 43 15.65 -7.98 -3.58
N CYS A 44 14.85 -8.54 -2.68
CA CYS A 44 13.72 -7.81 -2.06
C CYS A 44 14.14 -6.50 -1.39
N THR A 45 15.32 -6.48 -0.76
CA THR A 45 15.85 -5.27 -0.11
C THR A 45 16.25 -4.22 -1.13
N GLU A 46 16.94 -4.61 -2.20
CA GLU A 46 17.41 -3.69 -3.25
C GLU A 46 16.23 -3.04 -3.99
N ILE A 47 15.16 -3.80 -4.25
CA ILE A 47 13.91 -3.28 -4.82
C ILE A 47 13.31 -2.19 -3.92
N TRP A 48 13.28 -2.43 -2.62
CA TRP A 48 12.70 -1.50 -1.65
C TRP A 48 13.50 -0.21 -1.52
N GLU A 49 14.83 -0.29 -1.50
CA GLU A 49 15.71 0.88 -1.45
C GLU A 49 15.48 1.76 -2.67
N GLN A 50 15.52 1.17 -3.87
CA GLN A 50 15.30 1.88 -5.14
C GLN A 50 13.93 2.59 -5.20
N LEU A 51 12.86 1.89 -4.78
CA LEU A 51 11.51 2.45 -4.79
C LEU A 51 11.33 3.57 -3.75
N SER A 52 11.97 3.43 -2.59
CA SER A 52 11.91 4.45 -1.53
C SER A 52 12.60 5.74 -1.98
N GLU A 53 13.81 5.63 -2.53
CA GLU A 53 14.56 6.78 -3.09
C GLU A 53 13.81 7.46 -4.23
N ARG A 54 13.15 6.68 -5.11
CA ARG A 54 12.35 7.23 -6.22
C ARG A 54 11.15 8.00 -5.72
N ARG A 55 10.48 7.48 -4.69
CA ARG A 55 9.31 8.12 -4.08
C ARG A 55 9.70 9.45 -3.45
N GLU A 56 10.76 9.46 -2.65
CA GLU A 56 11.30 10.70 -2.06
C GLU A 56 11.63 11.74 -3.13
N ARG A 57 12.32 11.33 -4.20
CA ARG A 57 12.63 12.24 -5.32
C ARG A 57 11.38 12.81 -6.00
N ASN A 58 10.32 12.01 -6.13
CA ASN A 58 9.08 12.47 -6.75
C ASN A 58 8.29 13.38 -5.81
N ASP A 59 8.25 13.06 -4.51
CA ASP A 59 7.65 13.90 -3.47
C ASP A 59 8.40 15.24 -3.30
N GLU A 60 9.72 15.27 -3.52
CA GLU A 60 10.53 16.50 -3.56
C GLU A 60 10.22 17.37 -4.78
N ASP A 61 9.90 16.78 -5.94
CA ASP A 61 9.58 17.51 -7.19
C ASP A 61 8.15 18.09 -7.18
N ASP A 62 7.19 17.35 -6.60
CA ASP A 62 5.79 17.78 -6.44
C ASP A 62 5.58 18.72 -5.22
N GLY A 63 6.62 18.97 -4.41
CA GLY A 63 6.54 19.71 -3.14
C GLY A 63 6.74 21.23 -3.22
N ASP A 64 7.05 21.79 -4.40
CA ASP A 64 7.22 23.23 -4.65
C ASP A 64 5.92 23.85 -5.23
N GLU A 65 4.86 24.03 -4.42
CA GLU A 65 3.72 24.94 -4.73
C GLU A 65 3.31 25.82 -3.54
#